data_AF-A3XIX4-F1
#
_entry.id   AF-A3XIX4-F1
#
_cell.length_a   1.000
_cell.length_b   1.000
_cell.length_c   1.000
_cell.angle_alpha   90.00
_cell.angle_beta   90.00
_cell.angle_gamma   90.00
#
_symmetry.space_group_name_H-M   'P 1'
#
loop_
_entity.id
_entity.type
_entity.pdbx_description
1 polymer ?
#
loop_
_entity_poly.entity_id
_entity_poly.type
_entity_poly.pdbx_seq_one_letter_code
_entity_poly.pdbx_strand_id
1 'polypeptide(L)' 'MKTTLKLQNVKCAGCTNGIAVRLLKLSDIHEVAISNATSEVTFSYETVTDLANAERTLTNGRSNGRYR' A
#
# COMPACT_ATOMS: atom_id res chain seq x y z
N MET A 1 -8.65 -6.32 10.03
CA MET A 1 -9.37 -5.07 9.66
C MET A 1 -9.15 -4.79 8.18
N LYS A 2 -10.12 -4.21 7.47
CA LYS A 2 -10.03 -3.94 6.04
C LYS A 2 -10.07 -2.43 5.80
N THR A 3 -9.17 -1.92 4.98
CA THR A 3 -9.17 -0.50 4.57
C THR A 3 -9.08 -0.37 3.06
N THR A 4 -9.57 0.76 2.57
CA THR A 4 -9.42 1.17 1.18
C THR A 4 -8.69 2.50 1.16
N LEU A 5 -7.51 2.51 0.56
CA LEU A 5 -6.69 3.70 0.38
C LEU A 5 -6.75 4.15 -1.07
N LYS A 6 -7.01 5.44 -1.27
CA LYS A 6 -7.01 6.04 -2.60
C LYS A 6 -5.61 6.48 -2.98
N LEU A 7 -5.10 5.93 -4.08
CA LEU A 7 -3.79 6.27 -4.60
C LEU A 7 -3.87 7.59 -5.34
N GLN A 8 -3.55 8.69 -4.65
CA GLN A 8 -3.46 9.99 -5.31
C GLN A 8 -2.22 10.02 -6.21
N ASN A 9 -2.38 10.49 -7.45
CA ASN A 9 -1.31 10.71 -8.43
C ASN A 9 -0.79 9.46 -9.19
N VAL A 10 -1.56 8.35 -9.26
CA VAL A 10 -1.28 7.23 -10.17
C VAL A 10 -1.72 7.58 -11.59
N LYS A 11 -0.93 8.41 -12.29
CA LYS A 11 -1.06 8.56 -13.75
C LYS A 11 -0.29 7.47 -14.52
N CYS A 12 0.45 6.62 -13.81
CA CYS A 12 1.28 5.56 -14.40
C CYS A 12 0.77 4.18 -13.99
N ALA A 13 0.19 3.44 -14.94
CA ALA A 13 -0.19 2.03 -14.79
C ALA A 13 0.97 1.13 -14.32
N GLY A 14 2.22 1.56 -14.56
CA GLY A 14 3.43 0.86 -14.08
C GLY A 14 3.65 0.92 -12.56
N CYS A 15 3.11 1.92 -11.86
CA CYS A 15 3.26 2.02 -10.40
C CYS A 15 2.34 1.06 -9.64
N THR A 16 1.23 0.66 -10.26
CA THR A 16 0.16 -0.13 -9.65
C THR A 16 0.63 -1.54 -9.25
N ASN A 17 1.35 -2.24 -10.13
CA ASN A 17 1.88 -3.58 -9.81
C ASN A 17 2.95 -3.55 -8.71
N GLY A 18 3.80 -2.52 -8.69
CA GLY A 18 4.82 -2.37 -7.66
C GLY A 18 4.22 -2.21 -6.26
N ILE A 19 3.07 -1.53 -6.18
CA ILE A 19 2.33 -1.35 -4.93
C ILE A 19 1.78 -2.68 -4.40
N ALA A 20 1.10 -3.47 -5.24
CA ALA A 20 0.59 -4.79 -4.84
C ALA A 20 1.71 -5.69 -4.33
N VAL A 21 2.82 -5.78 -5.07
CA VAL A 21 3.95 -6.64 -4.68
C VAL A 21 4.58 -6.18 -3.36
N ARG A 22 4.67 -4.87 -3.11
CA ARG A 22 5.20 -4.34 -1.85
C ARG A 22 4.26 -4.60 -0.68
N LEU A 23 2.95 -4.49 -0.86
CA LEU A 23 1.96 -4.80 0.17
C LEU A 23 1.95 -6.31 0.47
N LEU A 24 2.02 -7.16 -0.56
CA LEU A 24 2.12 -8.62 -0.39
C LEU A 24 3.43 -9.09 0.28
N LYS A 25 4.45 -8.23 0.34
CA LYS A 25 5.69 -8.52 1.10
C LYS A 25 5.54 -8.27 2.60
N LEU A 26 4.49 -7.57 3.02
CA LEU A 26 4.17 -7.41 4.43
C LEU A 26 3.41 -8.66 4.86
N SER A 27 4.01 -9.45 5.75
CA SER A 27 3.46 -10.73 6.23
C SER A 27 2.07 -10.58 6.87
N ASP A 28 1.80 -9.39 7.43
CA ASP A 28 0.60 -9.06 8.19
C ASP A 28 -0.51 -8.41 7.32
N ILE A 29 -0.31 -8.37 6.00
CA ILE A 29 -1.29 -7.87 5.02
C ILE A 29 -1.80 -9.01 4.15
N HIS A 30 -3.13 -9.09 4.06
CA HIS A 30 -3.85 -10.10 3.30
C HIS A 30 -4.87 -9.45 2.36
N GLU A 31 -5.34 -10.22 1.37
CA GLU A 31 -6.42 -9.79 0.45
C GLU A 31 -6.18 -8.43 -0.23
N VAL A 32 -5.01 -8.24 -0.82
CA VAL A 32 -4.69 -7.01 -1.56
C VAL A 32 -5.43 -7.00 -2.90
N ALA A 33 -6.30 -6.02 -3.08
CA ALA A 33 -7.05 -5.77 -4.31
C ALA A 33 -6.79 -4.34 -4.80
N ILE A 34 -6.36 -4.17 -6.05
CA ILE A 34 -6.15 -2.84 -6.64
C ILE A 34 -7.17 -2.61 -7.75
N SER A 35 -7.94 -1.52 -7.62
CA SER A 35 -8.85 -1.01 -8.63
C SER A 35 -8.14 0.06 -9.45
N ASN A 36 -7.75 -0.28 -10.67
CA ASN A 36 -7.12 0.69 -11.58
C ASN A 36 -8.13 1.73 -12.12
N ALA A 37 -9.44 1.37 -12.14
CA ALA A 37 -10.51 2.26 -12.57
C ALA A 37 -10.73 3.43 -11.61
N THR A 38 -10.69 3.17 -10.31
CA THR A 38 -10.84 4.20 -9.26
C THR A 38 -9.52 4.64 -8.64
N SER A 39 -8.41 4.00 -9.03
CA SER A 39 -7.07 4.18 -8.43
C SER A 39 -7.10 3.97 -6.91
N GLU A 40 -7.73 2.88 -6.49
CA GLU A 40 -7.91 2.54 -5.07
C GLU A 40 -7.28 1.19 -4.78
N VAL A 41 -6.58 1.07 -3.66
CA VAL A 41 -6.05 -0.18 -3.15
C VAL A 41 -6.80 -0.55 -1.88
N THR A 42 -7.33 -1.75 -1.85
CA THR A 42 -8.01 -2.33 -0.68
C THR A 42 -7.16 -3.48 -0.17
N PHE A 43 -6.96 -3.54 1.14
CA PHE A 43 -6.23 -4.64 1.77
C PHE A 43 -6.71 -4.86 3.20
N SER A 44 -6.50 -6.08 3.67
CA SER A 44 -6.76 -6.51 5.04
C SER A 44 -5.45 -6.47 5.83
N TYR A 45 -5.50 -5.97 7.05
CA TYR A 45 -4.38 -5.85 7.99
C TYR A 45 -4.81 -6.27 9.39
N GLU A 46 -3.89 -6.77 10.22
CA GLU A 46 -4.24 -7.21 11.57
C GLU A 46 -4.25 -6.06 12.59
N THR A 47 -3.23 -5.20 12.55
CA THR A 47 -3.03 -4.14 13.55
C THR A 47 -2.88 -2.75 12.94
N VAL A 48 -3.06 -1.72 13.76
CA VAL A 48 -2.88 -0.31 13.32
C VAL A 48 -1.44 -0.04 12.88
N THR A 49 -0.47 -0.77 13.42
CA THR A 49 0.94 -0.71 13.00
C THR A 49 1.10 -1.19 11.56
N ASP A 50 0.37 -2.24 11.17
CA ASP A 50 0.41 -2.80 9.81
C ASP A 50 -0.21 -1.83 8.82
N LEU A 51 -1.30 -1.16 9.21
CA LEU A 51 -1.87 -0.07 8.43
C LEU A 51 -0.84 1.05 8.23
N ALA A 52 -0.18 1.50 9.29
CA ALA A 52 0.84 2.55 9.19
C ALA A 52 2.04 2.11 8.32
N ASN A 53 2.45 0.85 8.39
CA ASN A 53 3.48 0.28 7.53
C ASN A 53 3.05 0.22 6.06
N ALA A 54 1.79 -0.13 5.78
CA ALA A 54 1.20 -0.12 4.45
C ALA A 54 1.17 1.29 3.87
N GLU A 55 0.62 2.26 4.61
CA GLU A 55 0.55 3.67 4.22
C GLU A 55 1.93 4.26 3.95
N ARG A 56 2.89 3.92 4.81
CA ARG A 56 4.29 4.30 4.62
C ARG A 56 4.85 3.68 3.36
N THR A 57 4.59 2.40 3.09
CA THR A 57 5.07 1.73 1.86
C THR A 57 4.51 2.37 0.58
N LEU A 58 3.27 2.85 0.64
CA LEU A 58 2.60 3.57 -0.46
C LEU A 58 3.15 4.99 -0.65
N THR A 59 3.43 5.69 0.44
CA THR A 59 3.91 7.09 0.43
C THR A 59 5.42 7.19 0.19
N ASN A 60 6.18 6.16 0.58
CA ASN A 60 7.64 6.20 0.66
C ASN A 60 8.31 5.78 -0.66
N GLY A 61 7.90 6.42 -1.76
CA GLY A 61 8.77 6.67 -2.92
C GLY A 61 9.89 7.67 -2.62
N ARG A 62 9.92 8.26 -1.41
CA ARG A 62 11.02 9.08 -0.91
C ARG A 62 11.64 8.43 0.32
N SER A 63 12.84 7.89 0.12
CA SER A 63 13.77 7.45 1.16
C SER A 63 13.70 8.34 2.41
N ASN A 64 13.28 7.79 3.55
CA ASN A 64 13.83 8.25 4.82
C ASN A 64 13.94 7.08 5.78
N GLY A 65 14.95 6.25 5.53
CA GLY A 65 15.53 5.43 6.56
C GLY A 65 16.23 6.33 7.55
N ARG A 66 15.59 6.57 8.70
CA ARG A 66 16.25 6.74 10.02
C ARG A 66 15.27 6.31 11.10
N TYR A 67 15.24 5.01 11.39
CA TYR A 67 15.06 4.57 12.76
C TYR A 67 16.47 4.44 13.34
N ARG A 68 16.92 5.52 13.98
CA ARG A 68 17.95 5.54 15.01
C ARG A 68 17.68 6.74 15.89
#